data_AF-A0A7Z9PYP9-F1
#
_entry.id   AF-A0A7Z9PYP9-F1
#
_cell.length_a   1.000
_cell.length_b   1.000
_cell.length_c   1.000
_cell.angle_alpha   90.00
_cell.angle_beta   90.00
_cell.angle_gamma   90.00
#
_symmetry.space_group_name_H-M   'P 1'
#
loop_
_entity.id
_entity.type
_entity.pdbx_description
1 polymer ?
#
loop_
_entity_poly.entity_id
_entity_poly.type
_entity_poly.pdbx_seq_one_letter_code
_entity_poly.pdbx_strand_id
1 'polypeptide(L)'
;IEVDVQLTADRVLVVMHDDTLDRTTNGNGPLSRRTLAQLKDLDAGSWFDPKFAGEQIPTLQEVLVWARGRCRVDIEVKTRTAREIPVQDFARLISDAEMEAQVAITSFERDFVESLQRHCPGLEVGLLISPLPPLKLGLLRGGLSALAVFLLAHKLCSFCCSGGRLSRPSSHLAEGNRQT
;
A
#
# COMPACT_ATOMS: atom_id res chain seq x y z
N ILE A 1 -6.99 -8.68 2.52
CA ILE A 1 -5.79 -9.50 2.79
C ILE A 1 -4.66 -8.57 3.19
N GLU A 2 -3.66 -9.09 3.90
CA GLU A 2 -2.43 -8.38 4.19
C GLU A 2 -1.30 -9.14 3.46
N VAL A 3 -0.32 -8.39 2.94
CA VAL A 3 0.84 -8.93 2.20
C VAL A 3 2.11 -8.14 2.51
N ASP A 4 3.21 -8.87 2.75
CA ASP A 4 4.55 -8.29 2.81
C ASP A 4 5.15 -8.12 1.43
N VAL A 5 5.71 -6.95 1.13
CA VAL A 5 6.36 -6.69 -0.16
C VAL A 5 7.84 -6.38 -0.05
N GLN A 6 8.59 -6.95 -0.99
CA GLN A 6 10.02 -6.76 -1.11
C GLN A 6 10.50 -6.51 -2.53
N LEU A 7 11.63 -5.80 -2.64
CA LEU A 7 12.27 -5.48 -3.92
C LEU A 7 13.25 -6.57 -4.35
N THR A 8 13.13 -7.05 -5.58
CA THR A 8 14.08 -7.93 -6.27
C THR A 8 15.33 -7.18 -6.75
N ALA A 9 16.35 -7.91 -7.21
CA ALA A 9 17.59 -7.34 -7.75
C ALA A 9 17.36 -6.44 -8.99
N ASP A 10 16.37 -6.77 -9.81
CA ASP A 10 15.92 -6.03 -10.99
C ASP A 10 14.76 -5.06 -10.68
N ARG A 11 14.57 -4.72 -9.40
CA ARG A 11 13.66 -3.68 -8.90
C ARG A 11 12.16 -3.95 -9.15
N VAL A 12 11.74 -5.21 -9.12
CA VAL A 12 10.33 -5.59 -9.12
C VAL A 12 9.85 -5.84 -7.69
N LEU A 13 8.62 -5.40 -7.38
CA LEU A 13 7.98 -5.70 -6.09
C LEU A 13 7.35 -7.09 -6.11
N VAL A 14 7.80 -7.95 -5.20
CA VAL A 14 7.28 -9.31 -4.97
C VAL A 14 6.70 -9.44 -3.57
N VAL A 15 5.75 -10.36 -3.42
CA VAL A 15 5.10 -10.66 -2.14
C VAL A 15 5.86 -11.77 -1.43
N MET A 16 6.64 -11.40 -0.41
CA MET A 16 7.42 -12.33 0.39
C MET A 16 7.84 -11.69 1.72
N HIS A 17 7.60 -12.40 2.82
CA HIS A 17 7.89 -11.91 4.16
C HIS A 17 9.40 -11.89 4.49
N ASP A 18 10.09 -13.00 4.26
CA ASP A 18 11.47 -13.18 4.71
C ASP A 18 12.47 -12.53 3.76
N ASP A 19 13.58 -12.03 4.31
CA ASP A 19 14.69 -11.49 3.51
C ASP A 19 15.40 -12.59 2.67
N THR A 20 15.20 -13.86 3.03
CA THR A 20 15.80 -15.02 2.35
C THR A 20 14.75 -16.03 1.91
N LEU A 21 15.13 -16.86 0.93
CA LEU A 21 14.23 -17.78 0.25
C LEU A 21 13.97 -19.10 1.01
N ASP A 22 14.78 -19.35 2.03
CA ASP A 22 15.01 -20.66 2.64
C ASP A 22 13.75 -21.26 3.31
N ARG A 23 12.90 -20.42 3.92
CA ARG A 23 11.76 -20.92 4.71
C ARG A 23 10.55 -21.32 3.87
N THR A 24 10.23 -20.56 2.83
CA THR A 24 8.94 -20.69 2.11
C THR A 24 9.12 -20.99 0.63
N THR A 25 10.31 -21.43 0.22
CA THR A 25 10.56 -21.83 -1.15
C THR A 25 11.54 -23.00 -1.20
N ASN A 26 11.77 -23.55 -2.39
CA ASN A 26 12.89 -24.48 -2.65
C ASN A 26 14.22 -23.76 -2.99
N GLY A 27 14.26 -22.43 -2.93
CA GLY A 27 15.45 -21.61 -3.13
C GLY A 27 16.23 -21.36 -1.84
N ASN A 28 17.40 -20.73 -1.96
CA ASN A 28 18.25 -20.37 -0.82
C ASN A 28 18.88 -18.98 -1.00
N GLY A 29 19.12 -18.31 0.13
CA GLY A 29 19.84 -17.05 0.21
C GLY A 29 18.97 -15.81 -0.01
N PRO A 30 19.59 -14.61 -0.10
CA PRO A 30 18.85 -13.35 -0.08
C PRO A 30 17.96 -13.14 -1.31
N LEU A 31 16.68 -12.80 -1.08
CA LEU A 31 15.73 -12.43 -2.13
C LEU A 31 16.22 -11.22 -2.94
N SER A 32 16.84 -10.25 -2.26
CA SER A 32 17.38 -9.02 -2.87
C SER A 32 18.47 -9.25 -3.91
N ARG A 33 19.03 -10.46 -3.99
CA ARG A 33 20.06 -10.84 -4.96
C ARG A 33 19.52 -11.62 -6.15
N ARG A 34 18.20 -11.82 -6.24
CA ARG A 34 17.55 -12.54 -7.33
C ARG A 34 16.74 -11.60 -8.20
N THR A 35 16.78 -11.84 -9.51
CA THR A 35 15.86 -11.21 -10.47
C THR A 35 14.47 -11.80 -10.35
N LEU A 36 13.44 -11.12 -10.84
CA LEU A 36 12.08 -11.66 -10.87
C LEU A 36 12.04 -13.01 -11.61
N ALA A 37 12.72 -13.11 -12.75
CA ALA A 37 12.75 -14.35 -13.54
C ALA A 37 13.27 -15.53 -12.72
N GLN A 38 14.38 -15.34 -12.00
CA GLN A 38 14.95 -16.37 -11.12
C GLN A 38 14.01 -16.73 -9.96
N LEU A 39 13.23 -15.78 -9.45
CA LEU A 39 12.26 -16.03 -8.38
C LEU A 39 11.01 -16.77 -8.88
N LYS A 40 10.59 -16.52 -10.12
CA LYS A 40 9.45 -17.20 -10.74
C LYS A 40 9.70 -18.68 -11.06
N ASP A 41 10.98 -19.07 -11.14
CA ASP A 41 11.38 -20.47 -11.31
C ASP A 41 11.34 -21.29 -10.01
N LEU A 42 11.13 -20.63 -8.85
CA LEU A 42 11.07 -21.30 -7.55
C LEU A 42 9.67 -21.83 -7.24
N ASP A 43 9.62 -22.91 -6.48
CA ASP A 43 8.40 -23.42 -5.87
C ASP A 43 8.24 -22.81 -4.47
N ALA A 44 7.17 -22.04 -4.28
CA ALA A 44 6.81 -21.35 -3.05
C ALA A 44 5.62 -22.00 -2.29
N GLY A 45 5.18 -23.20 -2.68
CA GLY A 45 4.01 -23.87 -2.11
C GLY A 45 4.28 -25.26 -1.53
N SER A 46 5.21 -26.03 -2.11
CA SER A 46 5.52 -27.41 -1.69
C SER A 46 5.97 -27.52 -0.22
N TRP A 47 6.55 -26.46 0.34
CA TRP A 47 6.97 -26.42 1.75
C TRP A 47 5.77 -26.47 2.71
N PHE A 48 4.60 -25.99 2.28
CA PHE A 48 3.39 -25.93 3.10
C PHE A 48 2.57 -27.21 2.96
N ASP A 49 2.29 -27.65 1.73
CA ASP A 49 1.60 -28.89 1.42
C ASP A 49 1.91 -29.28 -0.04
N PRO A 50 2.22 -30.56 -0.36
CA PRO A 50 2.50 -31.00 -1.73
C PRO A 50 1.42 -30.66 -2.76
N LYS A 51 0.16 -30.42 -2.35
CA LYS A 51 -0.91 -30.00 -3.28
C LYS A 51 -0.70 -28.59 -3.86
N PHE A 52 0.16 -27.78 -3.27
CA PHE A 52 0.55 -26.45 -3.76
C PHE A 52 1.88 -26.48 -4.52
N ALA A 53 2.32 -27.66 -4.97
CA ALA A 53 3.52 -27.76 -5.78
C ALA A 53 3.42 -26.90 -7.04
N GLY A 54 4.48 -26.16 -7.32
CA GLY A 54 4.57 -25.24 -8.46
C GLY A 54 3.94 -23.86 -8.25
N GLU A 55 3.40 -23.54 -7.06
CA GLU A 55 3.02 -22.17 -6.74
C GLU A 55 4.24 -21.24 -6.79
N GLN A 56 4.07 -20.07 -7.39
CA GLN A 56 5.15 -19.11 -7.59
C GLN A 56 5.10 -17.99 -6.57
N ILE A 57 6.24 -17.32 -6.36
CA ILE A 57 6.28 -16.05 -5.64
C ILE A 57 5.50 -15.00 -6.48
N PRO A 58 4.42 -14.39 -5.97
CA PRO A 58 3.66 -13.42 -6.74
C PRO A 58 4.34 -12.05 -6.73
N THR A 59 4.18 -11.30 -7.81
CA THR A 59 4.45 -9.87 -7.85
C THR A 59 3.32 -9.11 -7.16
N LEU A 60 3.61 -7.91 -6.67
CA LEU A 60 2.56 -7.06 -6.14
C LEU A 60 1.50 -6.72 -7.21
N GLN A 61 1.91 -6.52 -8.46
CA GLN A 61 0.99 -6.26 -9.58
C GLN A 61 -0.01 -7.42 -9.77
N GLU A 62 0.47 -8.67 -9.76
CA GLU A 62 -0.40 -9.85 -9.88
C GLU A 62 -1.41 -9.91 -8.72
N VAL A 63 -0.97 -9.61 -7.49
CA VAL A 63 -1.87 -9.57 -6.32
C VAL A 63 -2.92 -8.47 -6.44
N LEU A 64 -2.55 -7.26 -6.88
CA LEU A 64 -3.52 -6.17 -7.05
C LEU A 64 -4.55 -6.48 -8.12
N VAL A 65 -4.11 -7.00 -9.28
CA VAL A 65 -5.02 -7.44 -10.36
C VAL A 65 -5.97 -8.53 -9.86
N TRP A 66 -5.46 -9.49 -9.10
CA TRP A 66 -6.28 -10.54 -8.50
C TRP A 66 -7.28 -10.01 -7.47
N ALA A 67 -6.88 -9.03 -6.65
CA ALA A 67 -7.69 -8.50 -5.55
C ALA A 67 -8.77 -7.49 -6.00
N ARG A 68 -8.61 -6.90 -7.19
CA ARG A 68 -9.51 -5.86 -7.71
C ARG A 68 -10.97 -6.29 -7.73
N GLY A 69 -11.82 -5.49 -7.08
CA GLY A 69 -13.24 -5.79 -6.90
C GLY A 69 -13.56 -7.00 -6.01
N ARG A 70 -12.55 -7.67 -5.42
CA ARG A 70 -12.73 -8.85 -4.55
C ARG A 70 -12.49 -8.52 -3.09
N CYS A 71 -11.40 -7.83 -2.77
CA CYS A 71 -11.05 -7.49 -1.40
C CYS A 71 -10.12 -6.28 -1.31
N ARG A 72 -9.95 -5.76 -0.09
CA ARG A 72 -8.92 -4.77 0.23
C ARG A 72 -7.56 -5.44 0.41
N VAL A 73 -6.48 -4.72 0.12
CA VAL A 73 -5.10 -5.17 0.30
C VAL A 73 -4.38 -4.19 1.23
N ASP A 74 -3.88 -4.70 2.36
CA ASP A 74 -2.91 -3.99 3.20
C ASP A 74 -1.50 -4.45 2.79
N ILE A 75 -0.66 -3.51 2.38
CA ILE A 75 0.68 -3.77 1.85
C ILE A 75 1.69 -3.36 2.91
N GLU A 76 2.27 -4.33 3.62
CA GLU A 76 3.43 -4.07 4.47
C GLU A 76 4.69 -3.94 3.61
N VAL A 77 5.24 -2.74 3.52
CA VAL A 77 6.53 -2.49 2.86
C VAL A 77 7.66 -2.72 3.85
N LYS A 78 8.40 -3.82 3.67
CA LYS A 78 9.56 -4.16 4.51
C LYS A 78 10.62 -3.07 4.47
N THR A 79 11.31 -2.89 5.59
CA THR A 79 12.26 -1.79 5.85
C THR A 79 13.27 -1.54 4.72
N ARG A 80 13.93 -2.59 4.24
CA ARG A 80 14.92 -2.45 3.16
C ARG A 80 14.29 -1.87 1.90
N THR A 81 13.15 -2.42 1.49
CA THR A 81 12.38 -1.97 0.33
C THR A 81 11.95 -0.52 0.49
N ALA A 82 11.40 -0.16 1.64
CA ALA A 82 10.96 1.20 1.95
C ALA A 82 12.09 2.24 1.85
N ARG A 83 13.35 1.84 2.09
CA ARG A 83 14.53 2.71 1.93
C ARG A 83 15.02 2.84 0.49
N GLU A 84 14.75 1.85 -0.36
CA GLU A 84 15.32 1.73 -1.70
C GLU A 84 14.37 2.16 -2.82
N ILE A 85 13.06 2.11 -2.58
CA ILE A 85 12.04 2.34 -3.61
C ILE A 85 11.49 3.78 -3.56
N PRO A 86 11.39 4.47 -4.71
CA PRO A 86 10.63 5.71 -4.81
C PRO A 86 9.15 5.49 -4.45
N VAL A 87 8.61 6.32 -3.57
CA VAL A 87 7.19 6.24 -3.15
C VAL A 87 6.21 6.38 -4.33
N GLN A 88 6.62 7.10 -5.37
CA GLN A 88 5.82 7.29 -6.59
C GLN A 88 5.65 6.00 -7.38
N ASP A 89 6.57 5.03 -7.26
CA ASP A 89 6.44 3.75 -7.96
C ASP A 89 5.30 2.91 -7.36
N PHE A 90 5.05 3.00 -6.05
CA PHE A 90 3.85 2.41 -5.43
C PHE A 90 2.57 3.07 -5.93
N ALA A 91 2.52 4.40 -5.94
CA ALA A 91 1.35 5.12 -6.41
C ALA A 91 1.02 4.80 -7.87
N ARG A 92 2.03 4.71 -8.73
CA ARG A 92 1.86 4.30 -10.14
C ARG A 92 1.29 2.89 -10.22
N LEU A 93 1.92 1.93 -9.53
CA LEU A 93 1.50 0.53 -9.57
C LEU A 93 0.06 0.32 -9.05
N ILE A 94 -0.33 1.04 -7.99
CA ILE A 94 -1.70 0.99 -7.45
C ILE A 94 -2.70 1.63 -8.41
N SER A 95 -2.31 2.74 -9.07
CA SER A 95 -3.17 3.43 -10.02
C SER A 95 -3.35 2.67 -11.33
N ASP A 96 -2.27 2.06 -11.85
CA ASP A 96 -2.32 1.17 -13.02
C ASP A 96 -3.23 -0.04 -12.76
N ALA A 97 -3.39 -0.45 -11.50
CA ALA A 97 -4.33 -1.50 -11.10
C ALA A 97 -5.75 -1.00 -10.76
N GLU A 98 -6.01 0.31 -10.77
CA GLU A 98 -7.28 0.94 -10.37
C GLU A 98 -7.72 0.53 -8.94
N MET A 99 -6.75 0.51 -8.01
CA MET A 99 -6.89 -0.07 -6.66
C MET A 99 -6.75 0.95 -5.52
N GLU A 100 -6.69 2.25 -5.82
CA GLU A 100 -6.42 3.32 -4.84
C GLU A 100 -7.40 3.29 -3.66
N ALA A 101 -8.68 3.02 -3.91
CA ALA A 101 -9.72 2.94 -2.87
C ALA A 101 -9.72 1.62 -2.08
N GLN A 102 -8.95 0.63 -2.52
CA GLN A 102 -8.91 -0.73 -1.94
C GLN A 102 -7.56 -1.06 -1.29
N VAL A 103 -6.58 -0.16 -1.35
CA VAL A 103 -5.22 -0.39 -0.84
C VAL A 103 -4.91 0.51 0.34
N ALA A 104 -4.28 -0.09 1.35
CA ALA A 104 -3.54 0.64 2.38
C ALA A 104 -2.06 0.25 2.30
N ILE A 105 -1.15 1.19 2.54
CA ILE A 105 0.29 0.91 2.64
C ILE A 105 0.75 1.11 4.08
N THR A 106 1.36 0.09 4.65
CA THR A 106 1.93 0.12 6.00
C THR A 106 3.44 -0.11 5.96
N SER A 107 4.18 0.46 6.91
CA SER A 107 5.62 0.19 7.07
C SER A 107 6.10 0.56 8.46
N PHE A 108 7.20 -0.05 8.91
CA PHE A 108 7.96 0.38 10.09
C PHE A 108 8.90 1.57 9.80
N GLU A 109 9.16 1.88 8.53
CA GLU A 109 10.05 2.99 8.14
C GLU A 109 9.30 4.31 8.09
N ARG A 110 9.47 5.10 9.16
CA ARG A 110 8.83 6.42 9.30
C ARG A 110 9.03 7.33 8.09
N ASP A 111 10.27 7.49 7.64
CA ASP A 111 10.59 8.42 6.55
C ASP A 111 9.88 8.05 5.26
N PHE A 112 9.68 6.75 5.01
CA PHE A 112 8.92 6.25 3.88
C PHE A 112 7.43 6.57 4.01
N VAL A 113 6.83 6.32 5.18
CA VAL A 113 5.41 6.65 5.44
C VAL A 113 5.16 8.14 5.31
N GLU A 114 6.02 8.99 5.88
CA GLU A 114 5.91 10.45 5.75
C GLU A 114 6.09 10.91 4.29
N SER A 115 6.96 10.23 3.54
CA SER A 115 7.15 10.51 2.12
C SER A 115 5.92 10.15 1.29
N LEU A 116 5.25 9.02 1.58
CA LEU A 116 3.97 8.67 0.96
C LEU A 116 2.89 9.71 1.30
N GLN A 117 2.78 10.14 2.55
CA GLN A 117 1.81 11.18 2.94
C GLN A 117 2.04 12.50 2.19
N ARG A 118 3.31 12.87 1.96
CA ARG A 118 3.67 14.10 1.25
C ARG A 118 3.43 14.03 -0.25
N HIS A 119 3.79 12.92 -0.89
CA HIS A 119 3.83 12.82 -2.36
C HIS A 119 2.66 12.03 -2.96
N CYS A 120 1.95 11.25 -2.16
CA CYS A 120 0.88 10.36 -2.57
C CYS A 120 -0.36 10.50 -1.65
N PRO A 121 -0.90 11.73 -1.45
CA PRO A 121 -1.95 11.99 -0.45
C PRO A 121 -3.30 11.29 -0.73
N GLY A 122 -3.47 10.67 -1.90
CA GLY A 122 -4.64 9.87 -2.24
C GLY A 122 -4.60 8.43 -1.71
N LEU A 123 -3.46 7.96 -1.22
CA LEU A 123 -3.30 6.60 -0.69
C LEU A 123 -3.56 6.57 0.82
N GLU A 124 -4.25 5.53 1.29
CA GLU A 124 -4.34 5.22 2.71
C GLU A 124 -2.99 4.69 3.20
N VAL A 125 -2.43 5.29 4.24
CA VAL A 125 -1.08 4.95 4.74
C VAL A 125 -1.01 4.87 6.26
N GLY A 126 -0.23 3.92 6.77
CA GLY A 126 -0.06 3.66 8.19
C GLY A 126 1.38 3.41 8.62
N LEU A 127 1.73 3.87 9.83
CA LEU A 127 3.01 3.56 10.47
C LEU A 127 2.83 2.39 11.43
N LEU A 128 3.60 1.32 11.23
CA LEU A 128 3.68 0.19 12.15
C LEU A 128 4.63 0.52 13.31
N ILE A 129 4.27 0.12 14.52
CA ILE A 129 5.03 0.41 15.74
C ILE A 129 5.14 -0.86 16.59
N SER A 130 6.37 -1.28 16.92
CA SER A 130 6.64 -2.41 17.81
C SER A 130 7.95 -2.20 18.59
N PRO A 131 7.99 -2.42 19.91
CA PRO A 131 6.82 -2.63 20.78
C PRO A 131 5.95 -1.38 20.84
N LEU A 132 4.69 -1.53 21.25
CA LEU A 132 3.84 -0.37 21.50
C LEU A 132 4.51 0.52 22.57
N PRO A 133 4.59 1.86 22.34
CA PRO A 133 5.07 2.75 23.38
C PRO A 133 4.17 2.60 24.60
N PRO A 134 4.70 2.78 25.82
CA PRO A 134 3.90 2.68 27.03
C PRO A 134 2.73 3.67 26.92
N LEU A 135 1.53 3.15 26.69
CA LEU A 135 0.31 3.94 26.69
C LEU A 135 0.12 4.41 28.13
N LYS A 136 0.28 5.72 28.38
CA LYS A 136 -0.17 6.31 29.65
C LYS A 136 -1.69 6.15 29.70
N LEU A 137 -2.15 5.11 30.40
CA LEU A 137 -3.55 4.70 30.56
C LEU A 137 -4.41 5.70 31.37
N GLY A 138 -4.02 6.98 31.42
CA GLY A 138 -4.69 8.05 32.16
C GLY A 138 -5.64 8.91 31.33
N LEU A 139 -5.84 8.61 30.03
CA LEU A 139 -6.64 9.47 29.13
C LEU A 139 -7.70 8.74 28.29
N LEU A 140 -8.10 7.52 28.65
CA LEU A 140 -9.18 6.81 27.97
C LEU A 140 -10.14 6.19 28.98
N ARG A 141 -11.15 6.97 29.39
CA ARG A 141 -12.41 6.41 29.89
C ARG A 141 -13.18 5.88 28.67
N GLY A 142 -13.10 4.58 28.45
CA GLY A 142 -13.85 3.89 27.40
C GLY A 142 -13.07 2.66 26.96
N GLY A 143 -13.56 1.48 27.35
CA GLY A 143 -12.90 0.21 27.07
C GLY A 143 -12.72 0.01 25.57
N LEU A 144 -11.46 -0.19 25.16
CA LEU A 144 -11.13 -0.86 23.91
C LEU A 144 -10.14 -1.98 24.22
N SER A 145 -10.56 -3.20 23.89
CA SER A 145 -9.72 -4.38 23.80
C SER A 145 -8.61 -4.18 22.77
N ALA A 146 -7.42 -4.69 23.08
CA ALA A 146 -6.20 -4.56 22.30
C ALA A 146 -6.33 -5.07 20.86
N LEU A 147 -6.46 -4.15 19.89
CA LEU A 147 -5.94 -4.25 18.51
C LEU A 147 -6.18 -2.90 17.81
N ALA A 148 -5.31 -2.52 16.87
CA ALA A 148 -5.35 -1.31 16.05
C ALA A 148 -4.90 0.02 16.72
N VAL A 149 -3.59 0.30 16.68
CA VAL A 149 -3.11 1.68 16.53
C VAL A 149 -3.10 2.00 15.03
N PHE A 150 -4.29 2.08 14.42
CA PHE A 150 -4.47 2.82 13.17
C PHE A 150 -4.37 4.30 13.53
N LEU A 151 -3.18 4.89 13.42
CA LEU A 151 -3.02 6.33 13.64
C LEU A 151 -3.69 7.09 12.49
N LEU A 152 -4.95 7.42 12.73
CA LEU A 152 -5.76 8.53 12.24
C LEU A 152 -5.05 9.50 11.27
N ALA A 153 -4.96 9.14 9.99
CA ALA A 153 -4.66 10.07 8.91
C ALA A 153 -5.88 10.31 8.00
N HIS A 154 -7.09 10.39 8.58
CA HIS A 154 -8.32 10.67 7.82
C HIS A 154 -9.00 12.00 8.14
N LYS A 155 -8.37 12.95 8.86
CA LYS A 155 -9.05 14.23 9.22
C LYS A 155 -8.27 15.53 9.15
N LEU A 156 -7.14 15.63 8.46
CA LEU A 156 -6.43 16.93 8.33
C LEU A 156 -6.16 17.43 6.90
N CYS A 157 -6.65 16.75 5.85
CA CYS A 157 -6.49 17.24 4.47
C CYS A 157 -7.75 17.88 3.85
N SER A 158 -8.78 18.23 4.63
CA SER A 158 -9.99 18.86 4.10
C SER A 158 -10.32 20.24 4.68
N PHE A 159 -9.35 20.94 5.28
CA PHE A 159 -9.60 22.24 5.92
C PHE A 159 -8.74 23.42 5.43
N CYS A 160 -8.02 23.30 4.31
CA CYS A 160 -7.20 24.41 3.79
C CYS A 160 -7.49 24.86 2.35
N CYS A 161 -8.46 24.26 1.64
CA CYS A 161 -8.86 24.73 0.30
C CYS A 161 -10.38 24.77 0.11
N SER A 162 -11.09 25.55 0.92
CA SER A 162 -12.40 26.10 0.53
C SER A 162 -12.78 27.31 1.37
N GLY A 163 -11.84 28.26 1.52
CA GLY A 163 -12.12 29.64 1.88
C GLY A 163 -12.29 30.46 0.61
N GLY A 164 -13.43 30.33 -0.07
CA GLY A 164 -13.71 30.99 -1.35
C GLY A 164 -15.20 31.15 -1.55
N ARG A 165 -15.80 32.06 -0.79
CA ARG A 165 -17.19 32.49 -0.94
C ARG A 165 -17.25 33.38 -2.18
N LEU A 166 -17.86 32.91 -3.28
CA LEU A 166 -18.37 33.78 -4.34
C LEU A 166 -19.78 33.34 -4.72
N SER A 167 -20.70 34.23 -4.35
CA SER A 167 -22.12 34.27 -4.59
C SER A 167 -22.50 34.19 -6.07
N ARG A 168 -23.54 33.42 -6.39
CA ARG A 168 -24.36 33.63 -7.59
C ARG A 168 -25.06 34.99 -7.51
N PRO A 169 -25.36 35.58 -8.66
CA PRO A 169 -26.74 35.94 -8.92
C PRO A 169 -27.23 35.39 -10.26
N SER A 170 -28.48 34.93 -10.24
CA SER A 170 -29.33 34.64 -11.39
C SER A 170 -30.06 35.91 -11.85
N SER A 171 -30.17 36.15 -13.17
CA SER A 171 -31.43 36.40 -13.89
C SER A 171 -31.24 37.15 -15.23
N HIS A 172 -32.12 36.83 -16.18
CA HIS A 172 -32.50 37.56 -17.42
C HIS A 172 -31.65 37.31 -18.69
N LEU A 173 -32.17 36.56 -19.67
CA LEU A 173 -33.16 36.90 -20.73
C LEU A 173 -32.53 37.62 -21.94
N ALA A 174 -32.47 36.93 -23.08
CA ALA A 174 -32.61 37.39 -24.48
C ALA A 174 -32.12 36.22 -25.40
N GLU A 175 -32.95 35.46 -26.10
CA GLU A 175 -33.67 35.77 -27.35
C GLU A 175 -32.80 36.30 -28.52
N GLY A 176 -32.88 35.59 -29.66
CA GLY A 176 -32.50 36.03 -31.02
C GLY A 176 -31.01 35.89 -31.36
N ASN A 177 -30.55 35.44 -32.54
CA ASN A 177 -31.22 35.32 -33.82
C ASN A 177 -30.37 34.41 -34.75
N ARG A 178 -31.03 33.84 -35.78
CA ARG A 178 -30.41 33.17 -36.94
C ARG A 178 -29.89 34.20 -37.96
N GLN A 179 -29.19 33.67 -38.97
CA GLN A 179 -28.76 34.25 -40.25
C GLN A 179 -27.44 35.05 -40.13
N THR A 180 -26.42 34.84 -40.97
CA THR A 180 -26.31 34.31 -42.35
C THR A 180 -25.04 33.49 -42.52
#